data_AF-A0AA35KJL0-F1
#
_entry.id   AF-A0AA35KJL0-F1
#
_cell.length_a   1.000
_cell.length_b   1.000
_cell.length_c   1.000
_cell.angle_alpha   90.00
_cell.angle_beta   90.00
_cell.angle_gamma   90.00
#
_symmetry.space_group_name_H-M   'P 1'
#
loop_
_entity.id
_entity.type
_entity.pdbx_description
1 polymer ?
#
loop_
_entity_poly.entity_id
_entity_poly.type
_entity_poly.pdbx_seq_one_letter_code
_entity_poly.pdbx_strand_id
1 'polypeptide(L)'
;MSLYPSLEDLKVDKVIQAQTSFASNPANPAFLSEASAPALQHGNLYPKLYPELAQYMGLSLNEEEIQRNMAMVPAVNSQGLVASPSAVNYMVAPVTGNDVGVRRAEIKQGIREVILCKDQDGKIGLRLKSVDNGIFVQLVQANSPSSLVGLRFGDQVLQINGENCAGWSSDKAHKILKQAPGERISMIIRDRPFERTITMHKDSTGHVGFIFKNGKITSIAKDSSAARNGLLTEHNICEINGQNVIGLKDAQIADILTSAGNVVTITIMPSQIFEHIIKRMASSIVKNLMDHTIPEV
;
A
#
# COMPACT_ATOMS: atom_id res chain seq x y z
N MET A 1 20.94 4.79 -9.40
CA MET A 1 19.65 4.05 -9.38
C MET A 1 18.70 4.81 -8.48
N SER A 2 17.49 5.12 -8.94
CA SER A 2 16.45 5.74 -8.13
C SER A 2 16.02 4.80 -7.01
N LEU A 3 15.97 5.31 -5.78
CA LEU A 3 15.57 4.54 -4.58
C LEU A 3 14.06 4.27 -4.50
N TYR A 4 13.26 4.75 -5.45
CA TYR A 4 11.81 4.64 -5.43
C TYR A 4 11.28 4.20 -6.80
N PRO A 5 10.21 3.37 -6.82
CA PRO A 5 9.51 3.01 -8.05
C PRO A 5 9.04 4.26 -8.80
N SER A 6 9.33 4.29 -10.10
CA SER A 6 8.98 5.37 -11.00
C SER A 6 7.75 5.02 -11.86
N LEU A 7 7.17 6.02 -12.52
CA LEU A 7 6.12 5.80 -13.53
C LEU A 7 6.61 4.94 -14.70
N GLU A 8 7.92 4.96 -14.97
CA GLU A 8 8.55 4.14 -15.99
C GLU A 8 8.56 2.67 -15.54
N ASP A 9 8.90 2.41 -14.28
CA ASP A 9 8.88 1.06 -13.70
C ASP A 9 7.49 0.42 -13.77
N LEU A 10 6.42 1.18 -13.47
CA LEU A 10 5.04 0.68 -13.60
C LEU A 10 4.67 0.35 -15.05
N LYS A 11 5.12 1.16 -16.01
CA LYS A 11 4.86 0.89 -17.43
C LYS A 11 5.61 -0.35 -17.91
N VAL A 12 6.87 -0.49 -17.49
CA VAL A 12 7.69 -1.67 -17.81
C VAL A 12 7.07 -2.94 -17.21
N ASP A 13 6.63 -2.89 -15.95
CA ASP A 13 5.97 -4.01 -15.28
C ASP A 13 4.69 -4.45 -16.03
N LYS A 14 3.86 -3.50 -16.47
CA LYS A 14 2.69 -3.81 -17.31
C LYS A 14 3.05 -4.46 -18.64
N VAL A 15 4.12 -4.01 -19.29
CA VAL A 15 4.58 -4.60 -20.57
C VAL A 15 5.10 -6.03 -20.34
N ILE A 16 5.87 -6.26 -19.28
CA ILE A 16 6.38 -7.59 -18.92
C ILE A 16 5.20 -8.51 -18.58
N GLN A 17 4.24 -8.06 -17.77
CA GLN A 17 3.06 -8.83 -17.41
C GLN A 17 2.21 -9.17 -18.64
N ALA A 18 2.03 -8.21 -19.56
CA ALA A 18 1.34 -8.43 -20.82
C ALA A 18 2.07 -9.47 -21.70
N GLN A 19 3.39 -9.37 -21.86
CA GLN A 19 4.18 -10.36 -22.60
C GLN A 19 4.14 -11.75 -21.97
N THR A 20 4.20 -11.82 -20.64
CA THR A 20 4.14 -13.10 -19.90
C THR A 20 2.76 -13.75 -20.03
N SER A 21 1.68 -12.96 -19.94
CA SER A 21 0.32 -13.44 -20.17
C SER A 21 0.12 -13.92 -21.62
N PHE A 22 0.68 -13.22 -22.62
CA PHE A 22 0.66 -13.63 -24.02
C PHE A 22 1.43 -14.93 -24.26
N ALA A 23 2.61 -15.10 -23.65
CA ALA A 23 3.40 -16.33 -23.74
C ALA A 23 2.71 -17.54 -23.09
N SER A 24 1.90 -17.30 -22.05
CA SER A 24 1.19 -18.37 -21.34
C SER A 24 -0.09 -18.85 -22.01
N ASN A 25 -0.65 -18.10 -22.97
CA ASN A 25 -1.94 -18.46 -23.59
C ASN A 25 -2.05 -17.98 -25.05
N PRO A 26 -1.59 -18.78 -26.05
CA PRO A 26 -1.59 -18.37 -27.46
C PRO A 26 -2.98 -18.34 -28.12
N ALA A 27 -4.07 -18.56 -27.37
CA ALA A 27 -5.41 -18.76 -27.90
C ALA A 27 -6.30 -17.49 -27.99
N ASN A 28 -5.83 -16.31 -27.57
CA ASN A 28 -6.60 -15.06 -27.68
C ASN A 28 -5.81 -13.97 -28.40
N PRO A 29 -6.26 -13.50 -29.59
CA PRO A 29 -5.64 -12.35 -30.23
C PRO A 29 -6.11 -11.07 -29.52
N ALA A 30 -5.15 -10.29 -29.01
CA ALA A 30 -5.40 -8.90 -28.64
C ALA A 30 -5.58 -8.07 -29.92
N PHE A 31 -6.77 -7.50 -30.12
CA PHE A 31 -7.01 -6.49 -31.13
C PHE A 31 -6.30 -5.18 -30.73
N LEU A 32 -5.18 -4.87 -31.38
CA LEU A 32 -4.76 -3.49 -31.65
C LEU A 32 -4.09 -3.41 -33.03
N SER A 33 -4.58 -2.46 -33.83
CA SER A 33 -4.17 -2.14 -35.19
C SER A 33 -2.73 -1.66 -35.30
N GLU A 34 -2.18 -1.97 -36.49
CA GLU A 34 -1.07 -1.30 -37.20
C GLU A 34 0.31 -1.29 -36.54
N ALA A 35 1.03 -2.40 -36.71
CA ALA A 35 2.40 -2.38 -37.21
C ALA A 35 2.70 -3.72 -37.89
N SER A 36 2.76 -3.71 -39.21
CA SER A 36 3.05 -4.87 -40.06
C SER A 36 4.52 -5.28 -39.92
N ALA A 37 4.77 -6.53 -39.53
CA ALA A 37 6.05 -7.22 -39.76
C ALA A 37 5.78 -8.61 -40.33
N PRO A 38 6.59 -9.09 -41.31
CA PRO A 38 6.26 -10.26 -42.11
C PRO A 38 6.39 -11.56 -41.31
N ALA A 39 5.47 -12.48 -41.55
CA ALA A 39 5.59 -13.86 -41.10
C ALA A 39 6.75 -14.54 -41.84
N LEU A 40 7.71 -15.10 -41.09
CA LEU A 40 8.73 -16.01 -41.61
C LEU A 40 8.62 -17.37 -40.92
N GLN A 41 8.44 -18.38 -41.75
CA GLN A 41 8.52 -19.80 -41.45
C GLN A 41 9.94 -20.19 -41.03
N HIS A 42 10.02 -21.15 -40.11
CA HIS A 42 11.04 -22.19 -39.97
C HIS A 42 12.53 -21.79 -40.02
N GLY A 43 13.24 -22.13 -38.93
CA GLY A 43 14.64 -22.54 -39.00
C GLY A 43 15.63 -21.68 -38.21
N ASN A 44 15.84 -22.05 -36.94
CA ASN A 44 17.15 -22.16 -36.28
C ASN A 44 18.30 -21.17 -36.62
N LEU A 45 18.07 -19.86 -36.65
CA LEU A 45 19.16 -18.89 -36.79
C LEU A 45 18.93 -17.62 -35.97
N TYR A 46 19.18 -17.69 -34.65
CA TYR A 46 19.56 -16.51 -33.85
C TYR A 46 20.73 -16.88 -32.92
N PRO A 47 21.83 -16.10 -32.91
CA PRO A 47 22.89 -16.27 -31.91
C PRO A 47 22.31 -16.00 -30.52
N LYS A 48 22.54 -16.93 -29.57
CA LYS A 48 22.20 -16.82 -28.15
C LYS A 48 22.71 -15.49 -27.57
N LEU A 49 21.82 -14.52 -27.38
CA LEU A 49 22.11 -13.20 -26.79
C LEU A 49 21.93 -13.15 -25.26
N TYR A 50 21.81 -14.31 -24.61
CA TYR A 50 21.81 -14.43 -23.14
C TYR A 50 22.88 -15.43 -22.71
N PRO A 51 23.74 -15.11 -21.73
CA PRO A 51 24.57 -16.10 -21.07
C PRO A 51 23.65 -17.14 -20.43
N GLU A 52 23.83 -18.41 -20.81
CA GLU A 52 23.17 -19.54 -20.17
C GLU A 52 23.60 -19.56 -18.70
N LEU A 53 22.64 -19.55 -17.77
CA LEU A 53 22.83 -19.50 -16.31
C LEU A 53 23.53 -20.74 -15.71
N ALA A 54 24.25 -21.52 -16.51
CA ALA A 54 24.99 -22.70 -16.06
C ALA A 54 26.17 -22.34 -15.13
N GLN A 55 26.63 -21.08 -15.17
CA GLN A 55 27.76 -20.62 -14.38
C GLN A 55 27.41 -19.29 -13.67
N TYR A 56 26.86 -19.41 -12.46
CA TYR A 56 26.66 -18.26 -11.57
C TYR A 56 27.63 -18.38 -10.39
N MET A 57 28.44 -17.36 -10.16
CA MET A 57 29.42 -17.30 -9.05
C MET A 57 30.41 -18.47 -9.00
N GLY A 58 30.82 -19.01 -10.17
CA GLY A 58 31.82 -20.08 -10.26
C GLY A 58 31.30 -21.48 -9.89
N LEU A 59 29.99 -21.65 -9.71
CA LEU A 59 29.36 -22.94 -9.46
C LEU A 59 28.68 -23.44 -10.74
N SER A 60 29.03 -24.66 -11.18
CA SER A 60 28.32 -25.39 -12.24
C SER A 60 27.04 -25.98 -11.64
N LEU A 61 25.88 -25.43 -11.97
CA LEU A 61 24.59 -26.00 -11.57
C LEU A 61 24.15 -27.05 -12.59
N ASN A 62 24.97 -28.10 -12.77
CA ASN A 62 24.54 -29.28 -13.52
C ASN A 62 23.58 -30.09 -12.64
N GLU A 63 22.44 -30.47 -13.22
CA GLU A 63 21.35 -31.20 -12.56
C GLU A 63 21.84 -32.50 -11.88
N GLU A 64 22.88 -33.11 -12.45
CA GLU A 64 23.55 -34.31 -11.91
C GLU A 64 24.41 -34.05 -10.65
N GLU A 65 25.00 -32.87 -10.48
CA GLU A 65 25.77 -32.50 -9.27
C GLU A 65 24.84 -32.11 -8.12
N ILE A 66 23.70 -31.48 -8.43
CA ILE A 66 22.66 -31.12 -7.45
C ILE A 66 22.06 -32.39 -6.83
N GLN A 67 21.80 -33.42 -7.64
CA GLN A 67 21.32 -34.72 -7.15
C GLN A 67 22.36 -35.47 -6.31
N ARG A 68 23.65 -35.36 -6.64
CA ARG A 68 24.73 -36.01 -5.88
C ARG A 68 24.97 -35.39 -4.50
N ASN A 69 24.76 -34.07 -4.36
CA ASN A 69 24.98 -33.35 -3.10
C ASN A 69 23.73 -33.22 -2.23
N MET A 70 22.56 -33.70 -2.67
CA MET A 70 21.41 -33.87 -1.79
C MET A 70 21.60 -35.10 -0.90
N ALA A 71 22.09 -34.88 0.32
CA ALA A 71 22.01 -35.89 1.38
C ALA A 71 20.52 -36.18 1.66
N MET A 72 20.08 -37.40 1.32
CA MET A 72 18.77 -37.93 1.70
C MET A 72 18.66 -37.96 3.23
N VAL A 73 17.90 -37.04 3.79
CA VAL A 73 17.42 -37.17 5.18
C VAL A 73 16.31 -38.22 5.14
N PRO A 74 16.43 -39.37 5.84
CA PRO A 74 15.39 -40.38 5.82
C PRO A 74 14.11 -39.81 6.44
N ALA A 75 13.00 -39.95 5.74
CA ALA A 75 11.67 -39.63 6.24
C ALA A 75 11.33 -40.57 7.40
N VAL A 76 11.61 -40.13 8.63
CA VAL A 76 11.11 -40.78 9.83
C VAL A 76 9.76 -40.18 10.17
N ASN A 77 8.70 -40.98 10.05
CA ASN A 77 7.42 -40.72 10.68
C ASN A 77 7.64 -40.62 12.19
N SER A 78 7.71 -39.40 12.72
CA SER A 78 7.67 -39.16 14.16
C SER A 78 6.70 -38.04 14.47
N GLN A 79 5.53 -38.41 14.98
CA GLN A 79 4.80 -37.61 15.94
C GLN A 79 5.78 -37.28 17.08
N GLY A 80 6.30 -36.06 17.10
CA GLY A 80 7.36 -35.65 18.02
C GLY A 80 7.25 -34.16 18.28
N LEU A 81 6.90 -33.85 19.52
CA LEU A 81 6.79 -32.52 20.11
C LEU A 81 8.02 -31.67 19.76
N VAL A 82 7.81 -30.53 19.11
CA VAL A 82 8.85 -29.50 18.98
C VAL A 82 9.19 -28.98 20.38
N ALA A 83 10.46 -29.11 20.75
CA ALA A 83 10.99 -28.65 22.01
C ALA A 83 10.80 -27.13 22.13
N SER A 84 10.00 -26.73 23.11
CA SER A 84 9.89 -25.34 23.55
C SER A 84 11.16 -24.98 24.35
N PRO A 85 11.94 -23.97 23.97
CA PRO A 85 12.94 -23.42 24.88
C PRO A 85 12.20 -22.64 25.96
N SER A 86 12.10 -23.24 27.13
CA SER A 86 11.57 -22.62 28.33
C SER A 86 12.48 -21.47 28.79
N ALA A 87 11.86 -20.29 28.93
CA ALA A 87 12.19 -19.20 29.86
C ALA A 87 13.48 -18.38 29.61
N VAL A 88 13.33 -17.34 28.79
CA VAL A 88 13.62 -15.95 29.24
C VAL A 88 12.53 -15.03 28.67
N ASN A 89 11.77 -14.39 29.56
CA ASN A 89 10.78 -13.36 29.20
C ASN A 89 11.45 -12.24 28.38
N TYR A 90 10.70 -11.63 27.45
CA TYR A 90 11.01 -10.49 26.55
C TYR A 90 11.29 -10.78 25.06
N MET A 91 11.06 -11.98 24.54
CA MET A 91 10.93 -12.13 23.08
C MET A 91 9.46 -12.00 22.67
N VAL A 92 9.06 -10.79 22.30
CA VAL A 92 7.91 -10.61 21.41
C VAL A 92 8.34 -11.22 20.09
N ALA A 93 7.61 -12.24 19.61
CA ALA A 93 7.89 -12.85 18.32
C ALA A 93 8.01 -11.76 17.24
N PRO A 94 8.90 -11.91 16.24
CA PRO A 94 8.81 -11.10 15.03
C PRO A 94 7.36 -11.19 14.55
N VAL A 95 6.69 -10.05 14.40
CA VAL A 95 5.31 -9.95 13.91
C VAL A 95 5.16 -10.91 12.74
N THR A 96 4.55 -12.08 12.99
CA THR A 96 4.34 -13.06 11.94
C THR A 96 3.39 -12.37 10.97
N GLY A 97 3.68 -12.41 9.67
CA GLY A 97 2.90 -11.72 8.62
C GLY A 97 1.43 -12.16 8.49
N ASN A 98 0.86 -12.82 9.50
CA ASN A 98 -0.54 -13.18 9.65
C ASN A 98 -1.37 -12.19 10.48
N ASP A 99 -0.78 -11.20 11.16
CA ASP A 99 -1.57 -10.20 11.87
C ASP A 99 -2.43 -9.37 10.90
N VAL A 100 -3.75 -9.50 11.01
CA VAL A 100 -4.73 -8.83 10.13
C VAL A 100 -4.54 -7.31 10.13
N GLY A 101 -4.24 -6.72 11.30
CA GLY A 101 -3.97 -5.30 11.43
C GLY A 101 -2.73 -4.84 10.66
N VAL A 102 -1.71 -5.69 10.58
CA VAL A 102 -0.45 -5.41 9.88
C VAL A 102 -0.66 -5.50 8.37
N ARG A 103 -1.37 -6.52 7.89
CA ARG A 103 -1.73 -6.63 6.46
C ARG A 103 -2.62 -5.49 5.99
N ARG A 104 -3.58 -5.04 6.83
CA ARG A 104 -4.47 -3.91 6.51
C ARG A 104 -3.74 -2.56 6.49
N ALA A 105 -2.78 -2.39 7.39
CA ALA A 105 -2.00 -1.16 7.55
C ALA A 105 -0.70 -1.18 6.72
N GLU A 106 -0.44 -2.23 5.94
CA GLU A 106 0.71 -2.31 5.06
C GLU A 106 0.60 -1.21 3.99
N ILE A 107 1.58 -0.30 3.99
CA ILE A 107 1.74 0.69 2.94
C ILE A 107 2.63 0.04 1.88
N LYS A 108 2.02 -0.50 0.83
CA LYS A 108 2.77 -0.87 -0.37
C LYS A 108 3.29 0.44 -0.96
N GLN A 109 4.59 0.68 -0.95
CA GLN A 109 5.20 1.87 -1.58
C GLN A 109 5.07 1.87 -3.12
N GLY A 110 4.22 1.00 -3.66
CA GLY A 110 3.97 0.84 -5.08
C GLY A 110 3.10 1.95 -5.62
N ILE A 111 3.31 2.23 -6.89
CA ILE A 111 2.37 2.99 -7.70
C ILE A 111 1.32 1.99 -8.18
N ARG A 112 0.04 2.34 -8.11
CA ARG A 112 -1.07 1.51 -8.60
C ARG A 112 -1.95 2.29 -9.55
N GLU A 113 -2.47 1.61 -10.57
CA GLU A 113 -3.55 2.15 -11.39
C GLU A 113 -4.89 1.75 -10.78
N VAL A 114 -5.79 2.71 -10.65
CA VAL A 114 -7.18 2.45 -10.28
C VAL A 114 -8.09 3.01 -11.38
N ILE A 115 -9.21 2.33 -11.58
CA ILE A 115 -10.23 2.75 -12.55
C ILE A 115 -11.50 3.03 -11.76
N LEU A 116 -11.98 4.27 -11.84
CA LEU A 116 -13.20 4.69 -11.18
C LEU A 116 -14.32 4.89 -12.20
N CYS A 117 -15.54 4.59 -11.79
CA CYS A 117 -16.77 4.92 -12.50
C CYS A 117 -17.51 6.00 -11.70
N LYS A 118 -18.19 6.94 -12.38
CA LYS A 118 -19.03 7.91 -11.68
C LYS A 118 -20.30 7.22 -11.18
N ASP A 119 -20.79 7.66 -10.02
CA ASP A 119 -22.10 7.25 -9.51
C ASP A 119 -23.23 7.87 -10.35
N GLN A 120 -24.49 7.51 -10.07
CA GLN A 120 -25.71 8.03 -10.70
C GLN A 120 -25.76 9.57 -10.71
N ASP A 121 -25.20 10.21 -9.67
CA ASP A 121 -25.07 11.65 -9.52
C ASP A 121 -23.94 12.29 -10.37
N GLY A 122 -23.18 11.50 -11.13
CA GLY A 122 -21.99 11.98 -11.84
C GLY A 122 -20.85 12.39 -10.90
N LYS A 123 -20.79 11.82 -9.69
CA LYS A 123 -19.77 12.10 -8.67
C LYS A 123 -18.96 10.84 -8.37
N ILE A 124 -17.71 11.04 -7.96
CA ILE A 124 -16.81 9.95 -7.51
C ILE A 124 -16.62 9.92 -5.99
N GLY A 125 -17.06 10.97 -5.28
CA GLY A 125 -16.88 11.09 -3.82
C GLY A 125 -15.45 11.44 -3.38
N LEU A 126 -14.67 12.12 -4.22
CA LEU A 126 -13.27 12.48 -3.95
C LEU A 126 -13.09 13.99 -3.84
N ARG A 127 -12.28 14.42 -2.86
CA ARG A 127 -11.76 15.79 -2.80
C ARG A 127 -10.24 15.77 -2.89
N LEU A 128 -9.71 16.52 -3.85
CA LEU A 128 -8.28 16.66 -4.08
C LEU A 128 -7.73 17.99 -3.58
N LYS A 129 -6.48 17.99 -3.14
CA LYS A 129 -5.73 19.15 -2.65
C LYS A 129 -4.35 19.19 -3.27
N SER A 130 -3.92 20.37 -3.70
CA SER A 130 -2.54 20.63 -4.13
C SER A 130 -1.64 20.87 -2.91
N VAL A 131 -0.52 20.16 -2.85
CA VAL A 131 0.55 20.29 -1.84
C VAL A 131 1.89 20.13 -2.56
N ASP A 132 2.82 21.09 -2.42
CA ASP A 132 4.17 21.04 -3.01
C ASP A 132 4.21 20.58 -4.49
N ASN A 133 3.36 21.17 -5.34
CA ASN A 133 3.20 20.81 -6.77
C ASN A 133 2.72 19.37 -7.04
N GLY A 134 2.30 18.62 -6.02
CA GLY A 134 1.59 17.35 -6.15
C GLY A 134 0.10 17.50 -5.86
N ILE A 135 -0.69 16.52 -6.29
CA ILE A 135 -2.12 16.41 -5.96
C ILE A 135 -2.31 15.25 -4.98
N PHE A 136 -2.99 15.52 -3.89
CA PHE A 136 -3.24 14.57 -2.80
C PHE A 136 -4.73 14.45 -2.49
N VAL A 137 -5.12 13.26 -2.03
CA VAL A 137 -6.47 12.97 -1.58
C VAL A 137 -6.69 13.60 -0.20
N GLN A 138 -7.64 14.53 -0.14
CA GLN A 138 -8.02 15.27 1.07
C GLN A 138 -9.23 14.67 1.78
N LEU A 139 -10.19 14.13 1.02
CA LEU A 139 -11.40 13.50 1.56
C LEU A 139 -11.84 12.40 0.61
N VAL A 140 -12.18 11.25 1.17
CA VAL A 140 -12.84 10.15 0.49
C VAL A 140 -14.19 9.95 1.16
N GLN A 141 -15.26 10.02 0.36
CA GLN A 141 -16.60 9.84 0.87
C GLN A 141 -16.89 8.35 1.11
N ALA A 142 -17.46 8.02 2.27
CA ALA A 142 -17.93 6.65 2.55
C ALA A 142 -18.92 6.18 1.46
N ASN A 143 -18.84 4.89 1.09
CA ASN A 143 -19.70 4.26 0.07
C ASN A 143 -19.67 4.94 -1.31
N SER A 144 -18.56 5.61 -1.65
CA SER A 144 -18.36 6.22 -2.97
C SER A 144 -17.50 5.34 -3.87
N PRO A 145 -17.52 5.55 -5.20
CA PRO A 145 -16.61 4.86 -6.12
C PRO A 145 -15.13 4.98 -5.71
N SER A 146 -14.74 6.09 -5.08
CA SER A 146 -13.38 6.30 -4.58
C SER A 146 -13.03 5.39 -3.40
N SER A 147 -13.98 5.19 -2.47
CA SER A 147 -13.84 4.26 -1.35
C SER A 147 -13.74 2.81 -1.86
N LEU A 148 -14.58 2.43 -2.84
CA LEU A 148 -14.58 1.09 -3.42
C LEU A 148 -13.26 0.69 -4.10
N VAL A 149 -12.58 1.64 -4.75
CA VAL A 149 -11.25 1.39 -5.34
C VAL A 149 -10.10 1.48 -4.31
N GLY A 150 -10.43 1.69 -3.03
CA GLY A 150 -9.47 1.72 -1.93
C GLY A 150 -8.64 3.01 -1.85
N LEU A 151 -9.11 4.14 -2.41
CA LEU A 151 -8.47 5.44 -2.16
C LEU A 151 -8.61 5.81 -0.70
N ARG A 152 -7.55 6.36 -0.13
CA ARG A 152 -7.51 6.83 1.26
C ARG A 152 -6.98 8.25 1.36
N PHE A 153 -7.13 8.82 2.54
CA PHE A 153 -6.48 10.09 2.85
C PHE A 153 -4.97 10.01 2.62
N GLY A 154 -4.38 11.07 2.10
CA GLY A 154 -2.93 11.15 1.92
C GLY A 154 -2.41 10.43 0.68
N ASP A 155 -3.24 9.71 -0.06
CA ASP A 155 -2.86 9.15 -1.36
C ASP A 155 -2.47 10.27 -2.34
N GLN A 156 -1.41 10.04 -3.12
CA GLN A 156 -0.93 11.00 -4.11
C GLN A 156 -1.40 10.58 -5.51
N VAL A 157 -2.08 11.48 -6.21
CA VAL A 157 -2.50 11.27 -7.60
C VAL A 157 -1.41 11.78 -8.52
N LEU A 158 -0.79 10.86 -9.28
CA LEU A 158 0.26 11.15 -10.24
C LEU A 158 -0.30 11.48 -11.62
N GLN A 159 -1.30 10.71 -12.06
CA GLN A 159 -1.96 10.90 -13.36
C GLN A 159 -3.47 10.71 -13.26
N ILE A 160 -4.22 11.47 -14.07
CA ILE A 160 -5.66 11.29 -14.29
C ILE A 160 -5.88 11.22 -15.81
N ASN A 161 -6.48 10.13 -16.28
CA ASN A 161 -6.76 9.86 -17.70
C ASN A 161 -5.52 10.03 -18.62
N GLY A 162 -4.34 9.65 -18.14
CA GLY A 162 -3.07 9.78 -18.87
C GLY A 162 -2.40 11.16 -18.79
N GLU A 163 -3.04 12.15 -18.17
CA GLU A 163 -2.44 13.47 -17.95
C GLU A 163 -1.72 13.54 -16.59
N ASN A 164 -0.48 14.07 -16.59
CA ASN A 164 0.28 14.28 -15.37
C ASN A 164 -0.33 15.39 -14.50
N CYS A 165 -0.55 15.08 -13.23
CA CYS A 165 -1.12 16.00 -12.25
C CYS A 165 -0.09 16.92 -11.58
N ALA A 166 1.19 16.78 -11.92
CA ALA A 166 2.26 17.62 -11.40
C ALA A 166 2.02 19.11 -11.74
N GLY A 167 2.09 19.97 -10.73
CA GLY A 167 1.87 21.42 -10.85
C GLY A 167 0.41 21.83 -11.00
N TRP A 168 -0.55 20.92 -10.91
CA TRP A 168 -1.97 21.29 -10.98
C TRP A 168 -2.43 21.99 -9.71
N SER A 169 -3.33 22.97 -9.88
CA SER A 169 -4.10 23.51 -8.76
C SER A 169 -5.24 22.58 -8.37
N SER A 170 -5.70 22.69 -7.12
CA SER A 170 -6.85 21.90 -6.64
C SER A 170 -8.10 22.11 -7.51
N ASP A 171 -8.33 23.33 -7.98
CA ASP A 171 -9.49 23.68 -8.83
C ASP A 171 -9.38 23.06 -10.22
N LYS A 172 -8.16 23.04 -10.80
CA LYS A 172 -7.91 22.37 -12.08
C LYS A 172 -8.18 20.87 -11.97
N ALA A 173 -7.69 20.22 -10.91
CA ALA A 173 -7.94 18.81 -10.68
C ALA A 173 -9.44 18.52 -10.56
N HIS A 174 -10.21 19.32 -9.80
CA HIS A 174 -11.66 19.15 -9.69
C HIS A 174 -12.38 19.40 -11.02
N LYS A 175 -11.92 20.37 -11.83
CA LYS A 175 -12.49 20.63 -13.14
C LYS A 175 -12.32 19.44 -14.09
N ILE A 176 -11.12 18.86 -14.13
CA ILE A 176 -10.82 17.69 -14.97
C ILE A 176 -11.65 16.49 -14.54
N LEU A 177 -11.78 16.23 -13.24
CA LEU A 177 -12.65 15.15 -12.74
C LEU A 177 -14.13 15.34 -13.10
N LYS A 178 -14.62 16.58 -13.07
CA LYS A 178 -15.99 16.92 -13.48
C LYS A 178 -16.19 16.69 -14.98
N GLN A 179 -15.22 17.10 -15.80
CA GLN A 179 -15.27 16.99 -17.27
C GLN A 179 -14.99 15.58 -17.80
N ALA A 180 -14.30 14.74 -17.02
CA ALA A 180 -13.98 13.37 -17.41
C ALA A 180 -15.26 12.58 -17.78
N PRO A 181 -15.17 11.63 -18.73
CA PRO A 181 -16.30 10.77 -19.08
C PRO A 181 -16.80 10.02 -17.83
N GLY A 182 -18.11 9.83 -17.75
CA GLY A 182 -18.73 9.23 -16.56
C GLY A 182 -18.46 7.73 -16.39
N GLU A 183 -18.11 7.07 -17.48
CA GLU A 183 -18.01 5.62 -17.55
C GLU A 183 -16.67 5.07 -17.10
N ARG A 184 -15.57 5.82 -17.31
CA ARG A 184 -14.22 5.36 -16.96
C ARG A 184 -13.27 6.52 -16.68
N ILE A 185 -12.73 6.58 -15.47
CA ILE A 185 -11.67 7.50 -15.07
C ILE A 185 -10.48 6.66 -14.60
N SER A 186 -9.40 6.64 -15.36
CA SER A 186 -8.15 5.99 -14.94
C SER A 186 -7.33 6.97 -14.10
N MET A 187 -6.84 6.53 -12.95
CA MET A 187 -5.93 7.30 -12.12
C MET A 187 -4.73 6.46 -11.74
N ILE A 188 -3.55 7.07 -11.77
CA ILE A 188 -2.33 6.46 -11.24
C ILE A 188 -2.07 7.09 -9.87
N ILE A 189 -2.07 6.27 -8.84
CA ILE A 189 -1.90 6.69 -7.44
C ILE A 189 -0.61 6.12 -6.88
N ARG A 190 0.02 6.90 -6.01
CA ARG A 190 1.06 6.44 -5.10
C ARG A 190 0.47 6.40 -3.70
N ASP A 191 0.56 5.24 -3.08
CA ASP A 191 -0.08 4.98 -1.79
C ASP A 191 0.67 5.73 -0.68
N ARG A 192 -0.06 6.67 -0.05
CA ARG A 192 0.26 7.32 1.24
C ARG A 192 1.76 7.63 1.45
N PRO A 193 2.39 8.46 0.58
CA PRO A 193 3.84 8.69 0.59
C PRO A 193 4.38 9.35 1.87
N PHE A 194 3.52 10.02 2.65
CA PHE A 194 3.91 10.70 3.89
C PHE A 194 3.50 9.95 5.15
N GLU A 195 2.91 8.78 5.00
CA GLU A 195 2.47 7.96 6.12
C GLU A 195 3.53 6.93 6.51
N ARG A 196 3.58 6.62 7.80
CA ARG A 196 4.44 5.59 8.36
C ARG A 196 3.63 4.66 9.24
N THR A 197 3.81 3.36 9.04
CA THR A 197 3.19 2.32 9.87
C THR A 197 4.10 1.98 11.05
N ILE A 198 3.50 1.89 12.24
CA ILE A 198 4.18 1.49 13.49
C ILE A 198 3.31 0.47 14.20
N THR A 199 3.87 -0.72 14.42
CA THR A 199 3.22 -1.79 15.19
C THR A 199 3.72 -1.75 16.63
N MET A 200 2.79 -1.84 17.57
CA MET A 200 3.04 -1.77 19.01
C MET A 200 2.23 -2.86 19.72
N HIS A 201 2.64 -3.18 20.93
CA HIS A 201 1.96 -4.13 21.80
C HIS A 201 1.44 -3.43 23.04
N LYS A 202 0.23 -3.79 23.44
CA LYS A 202 -0.31 -3.39 24.74
C LYS A 202 0.49 -4.05 25.86
N ASP A 203 0.66 -3.32 26.95
CA ASP A 203 1.20 -3.88 28.19
C ASP A 203 0.11 -4.65 28.97
N SER A 204 0.47 -5.17 30.15
CA SER A 204 -0.48 -5.86 31.04
C SER A 204 -1.63 -4.98 31.54
N THR A 205 -1.50 -3.65 31.42
CA THR A 205 -2.53 -2.68 31.78
C THR A 205 -3.40 -2.25 30.59
N GLY A 206 -3.15 -2.81 29.40
CA GLY A 206 -3.89 -2.51 28.17
C GLY A 206 -3.41 -1.26 27.43
N HIS A 207 -2.29 -0.66 27.83
CA HIS A 207 -1.78 0.58 27.24
C HIS A 207 -0.60 0.32 26.29
N VAL A 208 -0.53 1.08 25.20
CA VAL A 208 0.61 1.11 24.27
C VAL A 208 1.65 2.18 24.65
N GLY A 209 1.22 3.19 25.41
CA GLY A 209 2.07 4.20 26.05
C GLY A 209 2.33 5.47 25.26
N PHE A 210 1.30 6.06 24.65
CA PHE A 210 1.35 7.42 24.12
C PHE A 210 0.10 8.22 24.52
N ILE A 211 0.24 9.55 24.52
CA ILE A 211 -0.85 10.49 24.75
C ILE A 211 -1.09 11.23 23.45
N PHE A 212 -2.37 11.39 23.10
CA PHE A 212 -2.78 12.14 21.93
C PHE A 212 -3.90 13.13 22.28
N LYS A 213 -4.03 14.18 21.46
CA LYS A 213 -5.07 15.21 21.56
C LYS A 213 -5.47 15.66 20.17
N ASN A 214 -6.76 15.68 19.89
CA ASN A 214 -7.34 15.94 18.57
C ASN A 214 -6.69 15.08 17.47
N GLY A 215 -6.48 13.79 17.75
CA GLY A 215 -5.77 12.86 16.85
C GLY A 215 -4.26 13.07 16.70
N LYS A 216 -3.66 14.09 17.34
CA LYS A 216 -2.22 14.36 17.32
C LYS A 216 -1.50 13.75 18.52
N ILE A 217 -0.42 13.03 18.30
CA ILE A 217 0.44 12.47 19.36
C ILE A 217 1.26 13.61 20.00
N THR A 218 1.10 13.78 21.31
CA THR A 218 1.74 14.87 22.07
C THR A 218 2.86 14.39 22.97
N SER A 219 2.76 13.18 23.52
CA SER A 219 3.75 12.64 24.46
C SER A 219 3.83 11.12 24.36
N ILE A 220 4.98 10.58 24.74
CA ILE A 220 5.27 9.15 24.71
C ILE A 220 5.76 8.76 26.11
N ALA A 221 5.14 7.73 26.68
CA ALA A 221 5.52 7.21 27.98
C ALA A 221 6.87 6.48 27.89
N LYS A 222 7.73 6.70 28.89
CA LYS A 222 9.00 5.97 29.02
C LYS A 222 8.73 4.47 29.22
N ASP A 223 9.64 3.64 28.72
CA ASP A 223 9.58 2.17 28.81
C ASP A 223 8.33 1.51 28.20
N SER A 224 7.59 2.27 27.37
CA SER A 224 6.40 1.78 26.68
C SER A 224 6.71 1.05 25.37
N SER A 225 5.72 0.37 24.81
CA SER A 225 5.85 -0.16 23.44
C SER A 225 6.01 0.97 22.41
N ALA A 226 5.35 2.11 22.61
CA ALA A 226 5.49 3.27 21.73
C ALA A 226 6.92 3.82 21.69
N ALA A 227 7.58 3.93 22.85
CA ALA A 227 8.97 4.35 22.94
C ALA A 227 9.91 3.34 22.25
N ARG A 228 9.70 2.04 22.49
CA ARG A 228 10.53 0.96 21.92
C ARG A 228 10.43 0.87 20.39
N ASN A 229 9.28 1.20 19.82
CA ASN A 229 9.05 1.17 18.37
C ASN A 229 9.33 2.52 17.69
N GLY A 230 9.82 3.52 18.43
CA GLY A 230 10.19 4.81 17.88
C GLY A 230 9.00 5.62 17.35
N LEU A 231 7.87 5.58 18.06
CA LEU A 231 6.77 6.50 17.80
C LEU A 231 7.26 7.95 17.91
N LEU A 232 6.71 8.85 17.11
CA LEU A 232 7.10 10.26 17.11
C LEU A 232 5.95 11.15 17.59
N THR A 233 6.27 12.17 18.36
CA THR A 233 5.35 13.27 18.70
C THR A 233 5.17 14.21 17.52
N GLU A 234 4.16 15.10 17.56
CA GLU A 234 3.83 16.00 16.45
C GLU A 234 3.50 15.27 15.13
N HIS A 235 2.88 14.09 15.29
CA HIS A 235 2.32 13.29 14.21
C HIS A 235 0.84 13.04 14.49
N ASN A 236 0.01 13.07 13.45
CA ASN A 236 -1.39 12.71 13.52
C ASN A 236 -1.56 11.22 13.22
N ILE A 237 -2.51 10.61 13.92
CA ILE A 237 -2.92 9.22 13.70
C ILE A 237 -3.91 9.22 12.53
N CYS A 238 -3.55 8.55 11.44
CA CYS A 238 -4.40 8.36 10.27
C CYS A 238 -5.26 7.11 10.41
N GLU A 239 -4.64 5.99 10.76
CA GLU A 239 -5.32 4.69 10.84
C GLU A 239 -4.91 3.91 12.08
N ILE A 240 -5.81 3.05 12.56
CA ILE A 240 -5.59 2.11 13.65
C ILE A 240 -6.08 0.74 13.20
N ASN A 241 -5.19 -0.25 13.13
CA ASN A 241 -5.42 -1.61 12.62
C ASN A 241 -6.09 -1.63 11.23
N GLY A 242 -5.78 -0.64 10.40
CA GLY A 242 -6.35 -0.43 9.08
C GLY A 242 -7.68 0.33 9.05
N GLN A 243 -8.25 0.68 10.20
CA GLN A 243 -9.43 1.54 10.27
C GLN A 243 -9.00 3.00 10.22
N ASN A 244 -9.54 3.79 9.29
CA ASN A 244 -9.31 5.23 9.25
C ASN A 244 -9.96 5.93 10.46
N VAL A 245 -9.20 6.78 11.14
CA VAL A 245 -9.65 7.54 12.32
C VAL A 245 -9.69 9.06 12.12
N ILE A 246 -9.37 9.54 10.91
CA ILE A 246 -9.30 10.96 10.58
C ILE A 246 -10.69 11.60 10.68
N GLY A 247 -10.83 12.58 11.59
CA GLY A 247 -12.10 13.29 11.83
C GLY A 247 -12.96 12.73 12.96
N LEU A 248 -12.56 11.59 13.55
CA LEU A 248 -13.18 11.06 14.76
C LEU A 248 -12.81 11.90 15.99
N LYS A 249 -13.67 11.87 17.01
CA LYS A 249 -13.37 12.48 18.31
C LYS A 249 -12.37 11.62 19.08
N ASP A 250 -11.55 12.24 19.92
CA ASP A 250 -10.57 11.53 20.75
C ASP A 250 -11.18 10.39 21.58
N ALA A 251 -12.41 10.57 22.08
CA ALA A 251 -13.14 9.50 22.77
C ALA A 251 -13.35 8.26 21.89
N GLN A 252 -13.77 8.46 20.64
CA GLN A 252 -14.00 7.35 19.69
C GLN A 252 -12.66 6.68 19.30
N ILE A 253 -11.59 7.46 19.16
CA ILE A 253 -10.25 6.93 18.89
C ILE A 253 -9.76 6.10 20.09
N ALA A 254 -9.99 6.58 21.32
CA ALA A 254 -9.68 5.85 22.55
C ALA A 254 -10.49 4.55 22.66
N ASP A 255 -11.77 4.56 22.28
CA ASP A 255 -12.61 3.37 22.25
C ASP A 255 -12.08 2.34 21.25
N ILE A 256 -11.68 2.77 20.05
CA ILE A 256 -11.05 1.90 19.02
C ILE A 256 -9.73 1.32 19.55
N LEU A 257 -8.88 2.13 20.19
CA LEU A 257 -7.64 1.67 20.81
C LEU A 257 -7.88 0.67 21.93
N THR A 258 -8.92 0.88 22.75
CA THR A 258 -9.27 -0.01 23.86
C THR A 258 -9.82 -1.33 23.33
N SER A 259 -10.70 -1.28 22.33
CA SER A 259 -11.27 -2.41 21.60
C SER A 259 -10.24 -3.20 20.79
N ALA A 260 -9.11 -2.59 20.41
CA ALA A 260 -8.07 -3.27 19.64
C ALA A 260 -7.48 -4.45 20.43
N GLY A 261 -6.97 -5.46 19.71
CA GLY A 261 -6.28 -6.58 20.33
C GLY A 261 -4.97 -6.19 21.02
N ASN A 262 -4.21 -7.19 21.45
CA ASN A 262 -2.90 -6.96 22.08
C ASN A 262 -1.92 -6.27 21.13
N VAL A 263 -2.01 -6.58 19.83
CA VAL A 263 -1.22 -5.93 18.78
C VAL A 263 -2.01 -4.75 18.22
N VAL A 264 -1.39 -3.57 18.24
CA VAL A 264 -1.95 -2.33 17.72
C VAL A 264 -1.00 -1.79 16.66
N THR A 265 -1.44 -1.79 15.41
CA THR A 265 -0.72 -1.16 14.30
C THR A 265 -1.37 0.17 14.00
N ILE A 266 -0.61 1.25 14.09
CA ILE A 266 -1.10 2.58 13.71
C ILE A 266 -0.35 3.10 12.50
N THR A 267 -1.04 3.90 11.70
CA THR A 267 -0.44 4.65 10.61
C THR A 267 -0.44 6.12 11.00
N ILE A 268 0.73 6.75 10.93
CA ILE A 268 0.94 8.14 11.35
C ILE A 268 1.43 9.02 10.21
N MET A 269 1.06 10.31 10.25
CA MET A 269 1.52 11.33 9.30
C MET A 269 2.05 12.55 10.07
N PRO A 270 3.15 13.19 9.62
CA PRO A 270 3.62 14.44 10.22
C PRO A 270 2.54 15.52 10.28
N SER A 271 2.39 16.20 11.42
CA SER A 271 1.27 17.14 11.61
C SER A 271 1.28 18.32 10.65
N GLN A 272 2.47 18.80 10.25
CA GLN A 272 2.61 19.89 9.27
C GLN A 272 1.97 19.54 7.92
N ILE A 273 2.20 18.31 7.43
CA ILE A 273 1.68 17.82 6.16
C ILE A 273 0.16 17.61 6.28
N PHE A 274 -0.26 16.95 7.36
CA PHE A 274 -1.67 16.70 7.64
C PHE A 274 -2.47 18.01 7.64
N GLU A 275 -2.02 19.02 8.40
CA GLU A 275 -2.66 20.34 8.48
C GLU A 275 -2.73 21.03 7.12
N HIS A 276 -1.69 20.89 6.29
CA HIS A 276 -1.69 21.46 4.94
C HIS A 276 -2.72 20.78 4.03
N ILE A 277 -2.85 19.46 4.13
CA ILE A 277 -3.84 18.68 3.38
C ILE A 277 -5.25 19.06 3.83
N ILE A 278 -5.55 19.11 5.13
CA ILE A 278 -6.91 19.45 5.63
C ILE A 278 -7.23 20.96 5.58
N LYS A 279 -6.26 21.81 5.23
CA LYS A 279 -6.45 23.28 5.22
C LYS A 279 -7.64 23.69 4.35
N ARG A 280 -8.51 24.53 4.93
CA ARG A 280 -9.80 25.03 4.36
C ARG A 280 -10.92 23.99 4.27
N MET A 281 -10.84 22.89 5.02
CA MET A 281 -11.97 21.98 5.26
C MET A 281 -12.72 22.36 6.54
N ALA A 282 -14.05 22.27 6.51
CA ALA A 282 -14.84 22.34 7.73
C ALA A 282 -14.69 21.00 8.48
N SER A 283 -14.49 21.07 9.80
CA SER A 283 -14.36 19.88 10.66
C SER A 283 -15.60 18.97 10.60
N SER A 284 -16.79 19.55 10.40
CA SER A 284 -18.04 18.82 10.21
C SER A 284 -18.06 17.96 8.93
N ILE A 285 -17.46 18.44 7.85
CA ILE A 285 -17.40 17.71 6.57
C ILE A 285 -16.51 16.48 6.73
N VAL A 286 -15.33 16.64 7.33
CA VAL A 286 -14.42 15.51 7.59
C VAL A 286 -15.12 14.49 8.46
N LYS A 287 -15.72 14.92 9.57
CA LYS A 287 -16.36 14.01 10.52
C LYS A 287 -17.56 13.22 9.96
N ASN A 288 -18.32 13.80 9.05
CA ASN A 288 -19.57 13.20 8.58
C ASN A 288 -19.43 12.43 7.26
N LEU A 289 -18.46 12.80 6.41
CA LEU A 289 -18.34 12.23 5.08
C LEU A 289 -17.15 11.29 4.95
N MET A 290 -16.14 11.38 5.83
CA MET A 290 -14.95 10.57 5.70
C MET A 290 -15.27 9.08 5.84
N ASP A 291 -14.64 8.28 4.98
CA ASP A 291 -14.76 6.83 5.05
C ASP A 291 -13.96 6.26 6.23
N HIS A 292 -14.64 5.54 7.11
CA HIS A 292 -14.09 4.88 8.29
C HIS A 292 -14.21 3.36 8.20
N THR A 293 -14.56 2.83 7.02
CA THR A 293 -14.67 1.39 6.81
C THR A 293 -13.31 0.71 6.96
N ILE A 294 -13.36 -0.53 7.44
CA ILE A 294 -12.17 -1.37 7.61
C ILE A 294 -12.00 -2.15 6.31
N PRO A 295 -10.83 -2.08 5.64
CA PRO A 295 -10.61 -2.84 4.42
C PRO A 295 -10.67 -4.34 4.71
N GLU A 296 -11.40 -5.07 3.88
CA GLU A 296 -11.39 -6.53 3.84
C GLU A 296 -10.03 -6.99 3.25
N VAL A 297 -9.38 -7.95 3.91
CA VAL A 297 -8.07 -8.52 3.54
C VAL A 297 -8.18 -10.02 3.45
#